data_AF-A0A2R7K8K5-F1
#
_entry.id   AF-A0A2R7K8K5-F1
#
_cell.length_a   1.000
_cell.length_b   1.000
_cell.length_c   1.000
_cell.angle_alpha   90.00
_cell.angle_beta   90.00
_cell.angle_gamma   90.00
#
_symmetry.space_group_name_H-M   'P 1'
#
loop_
_entity.id
_entity.type
_entity.pdbx_description
1 polymer ?
#
loop_
_entity_poly.entity_id
_entity_poly.type
_entity_poly.pdbx_seq_one_letter_code
_entity_poly.pdbx_strand_id
1 'polypeptide(L)'
;MSICSLHAVGQEIPTTIHSEKMKTFIALEKKLGSKPYQPEGDVIIPAGMESPITYRRTEKDIPDLLVTYTFSKQDSLMHQIEYEWDMTYFEPNQKTQPLKIQKAFIKKYLTLVDQLDKKLGKSNQRGDLSDLTKIDLKGGLSRSDSWIPNDTTEVHIYSIFSNYPEEKGDVKIDPANRIRLSISKMKKQPPELSEKAIMAAQKNYDQFIIKLRAGDLEGAKAYVSNLIKSQLTEAAFNLLKASIKPGGFKIYYQTLQEINGTNYLVIQFAYDDAPERPKEVIKVLFDKEHTIIGIQPLVWKEKT
;
A
#
# COMPACT_ATOMS: atom_id res chain seq x y z
N MET A 1 -23.25 -15.96 45.58
CA MET A 1 -22.56 -14.85 44.88
C MET A 1 -22.64 -15.14 43.39
N SER A 2 -23.55 -14.48 42.67
CA SER A 2 -23.69 -14.62 41.22
C SER A 2 -22.51 -13.98 40.52
N ILE A 3 -21.74 -14.81 39.81
CA ILE A 3 -20.75 -14.34 38.84
C ILE A 3 -21.55 -13.91 37.60
N CYS A 4 -21.90 -12.62 37.53
CA CYS A 4 -22.44 -12.02 36.31
C CYS A 4 -21.37 -12.12 35.21
N SER A 5 -21.62 -12.98 34.24
CA SER A 5 -20.78 -13.11 33.06
C SER A 5 -21.01 -11.89 32.14
N LEU A 6 -19.96 -11.10 31.93
CA LEU A 6 -19.94 -9.99 30.97
C LEU A 6 -19.84 -10.54 29.54
N HIS A 7 -20.92 -11.09 29.00
CA HIS A 7 -21.00 -11.60 27.62
C HIS A 7 -21.69 -10.63 26.64
N ALA A 8 -21.53 -9.31 26.82
CA ALA A 8 -22.11 -8.33 25.89
C ALA A 8 -21.33 -7.01 25.79
N VAL A 9 -20.00 -7.03 25.90
CA VAL A 9 -19.20 -5.86 25.50
C VAL A 9 -18.99 -5.98 24.00
N GLY A 10 -19.62 -5.09 23.23
CA GLY A 10 -19.40 -4.97 21.79
C GLY A 10 -17.90 -4.98 21.51
N GLN A 11 -17.49 -5.78 20.53
CA GLN A 11 -16.10 -5.95 20.14
C GLN A 11 -15.48 -4.57 19.90
N GLU A 12 -14.58 -4.15 20.77
CA GLU A 12 -13.94 -2.85 20.64
C GLU A 12 -12.99 -2.90 19.44
N ILE A 13 -13.33 -2.16 18.39
CA ILE A 13 -12.55 -2.06 17.16
C ILE A 13 -11.80 -0.72 17.20
N PRO A 14 -10.50 -0.73 17.54
CA PRO A 14 -9.67 0.47 17.45
C PRO A 14 -9.56 0.91 15.99
N THR A 15 -10.01 2.14 15.72
CA THR A 15 -9.97 2.76 14.37
C THR A 15 -8.86 3.79 14.23
N THR A 16 -8.09 4.02 15.31
CA THR A 16 -6.98 4.96 15.34
C THR A 16 -5.69 4.17 15.46
N ILE A 17 -4.82 4.26 14.45
CA ILE A 17 -3.55 3.50 14.42
C ILE A 17 -2.33 4.37 14.10
N HIS A 18 -2.51 5.60 13.63
CA HIS A 18 -1.46 6.40 13.00
C HIS A 18 -0.22 6.66 13.89
N SER A 19 -0.42 6.75 15.20
CA SER A 19 0.64 6.99 16.21
C SER A 19 0.74 5.87 17.25
N GLU A 20 -0.01 4.79 17.06
CA GLU A 20 -0.06 3.70 18.02
C GLU A 20 1.08 2.72 17.78
N LYS A 21 1.55 2.12 18.88
CA LYS A 21 2.60 1.10 18.85
C LYS A 21 1.99 -0.27 19.06
N MET A 22 2.63 -1.30 18.52
CA MET A 22 2.19 -2.70 18.68
C MET A 22 1.92 -3.09 20.14
N LYS A 23 2.68 -2.56 21.11
CA LYS A 23 2.46 -2.80 22.55
C LYS A 23 1.03 -2.49 23.03
N THR A 24 0.38 -1.46 22.45
CA THR A 24 -1.00 -1.09 22.79
C THR A 24 -1.94 -2.23 22.41
N PHE A 25 -1.73 -2.82 21.23
CA PHE A 25 -2.56 -3.91 20.73
C PHE A 25 -2.28 -5.24 21.41
N ILE A 26 -1.03 -5.52 21.80
CA ILE A 26 -0.73 -6.69 22.65
C ILE A 26 -1.51 -6.62 23.97
N ALA A 27 -1.57 -5.44 24.61
CA ALA A 27 -2.33 -5.25 25.83
C ALA A 27 -3.84 -5.39 25.61
N LEU A 28 -4.35 -4.86 24.49
CA LEU A 28 -5.75 -5.03 24.08
C LEU A 28 -6.11 -6.51 23.90
N GLU A 29 -5.29 -7.26 23.16
CA GLU A 29 -5.54 -8.69 22.91
C GLU A 29 -5.51 -9.52 24.19
N LYS A 30 -4.59 -9.19 25.11
CA LYS A 30 -4.57 -9.82 26.44
C LYS A 30 -5.86 -9.53 27.23
N LYS A 31 -6.35 -8.29 27.21
CA LYS A 31 -7.62 -7.91 27.86
C LYS A 31 -8.82 -8.65 27.26
N LEU A 32 -8.80 -8.88 25.96
CA LEU A 32 -9.86 -9.59 25.23
C LEU A 32 -9.76 -11.12 25.31
N GLY A 33 -8.71 -11.66 25.96
CA GLY A 33 -8.53 -13.10 26.11
C GLY A 33 -8.13 -13.81 24.82
N SER A 34 -7.61 -13.07 23.84
CA SER A 34 -7.24 -13.59 22.53
C SER A 34 -6.00 -14.48 22.63
N LYS A 35 -5.93 -15.51 21.77
CA LYS A 35 -4.79 -16.44 21.74
C LYS A 35 -3.92 -16.16 20.53
N PRO A 36 -2.57 -16.19 20.66
CA PRO A 36 -1.69 -16.15 19.48
C PRO A 36 -2.08 -17.24 18.48
N TYR A 37 -2.04 -16.91 17.20
CA TYR A 37 -2.36 -17.82 16.11
C TYR A 37 -1.31 -17.67 15.02
N GLN A 38 -0.84 -18.80 14.49
CA GLN A 38 0.10 -18.84 13.39
C GLN A 38 -0.61 -19.50 12.21
N PRO A 39 -0.94 -18.76 11.14
CA PRO A 39 -1.53 -19.36 9.95
C PRO A 39 -0.53 -20.31 9.28
N GLU A 40 -1.04 -21.36 8.64
CA GLU A 40 -0.22 -22.24 7.81
C GLU A 40 0.15 -21.54 6.49
N GLY A 41 1.43 -21.57 6.12
CA GLY A 41 1.94 -20.98 4.87
C GLY A 41 3.00 -19.89 5.07
N ASP A 42 3.68 -19.53 3.98
CA ASP A 42 4.68 -18.46 3.97
C ASP A 42 4.01 -17.08 3.98
N VAL A 43 4.47 -16.19 4.87
CA VAL A 43 4.03 -14.80 4.90
C VAL A 43 5.07 -13.93 4.18
N ILE A 44 4.64 -13.24 3.12
CA ILE A 44 5.49 -12.25 2.45
C ILE A 44 5.56 -10.99 3.32
N ILE A 45 6.76 -10.69 3.83
CA ILE A 45 7.01 -9.52 4.69
C ILE A 45 7.64 -8.40 3.85
N PRO A 46 6.97 -7.24 3.68
CA PRO A 46 7.56 -6.09 3.02
C PRO A 46 8.82 -5.60 3.74
N ALA A 47 9.81 -5.08 2.98
CA ALA A 47 11.04 -4.55 3.55
C ALA A 47 10.76 -3.45 4.60
N GLY A 48 11.39 -3.55 5.77
CA GLY A 48 11.21 -2.62 6.90
C GLY A 48 10.07 -2.97 7.86
N MET A 49 9.22 -3.95 7.53
CA MET A 49 8.18 -4.46 8.42
C MET A 49 8.70 -5.63 9.27
N GLU A 50 8.07 -5.84 10.42
CA GLU A 50 8.23 -7.08 11.18
C GLU A 50 7.25 -8.15 10.66
N SER A 51 7.52 -9.42 10.96
CA SER A 51 6.58 -10.52 10.76
C SER A 51 5.23 -10.17 11.41
N PRO A 52 4.11 -10.21 10.67
CA PRO A 52 2.80 -9.92 11.22
C PRO A 52 2.49 -10.81 12.43
N ILE A 53 1.83 -10.24 13.43
CA ILE A 53 1.35 -10.99 14.60
C ILE A 53 -0.15 -11.20 14.44
N THR A 54 -0.59 -12.45 14.53
CA THR A 54 -2.01 -12.81 14.44
C THR A 54 -2.53 -13.36 15.77
N TYR A 55 -3.75 -12.95 16.12
CA TYR A 55 -4.49 -13.46 17.27
C TYR A 55 -5.82 -14.05 16.82
N ARG A 56 -6.26 -15.11 17.51
CA ARG A 56 -7.56 -15.75 17.34
C ARG A 56 -8.48 -15.38 18.51
N ARG A 57 -9.71 -14.96 18.19
CA ARG A 57 -10.79 -14.71 19.16
C ARG A 57 -11.95 -15.63 18.87
N THR A 58 -12.46 -16.29 19.91
CA THR A 58 -13.59 -17.20 19.75
C THR A 58 -14.89 -16.44 19.49
N GLU A 59 -15.63 -16.87 18.48
CA GLU A 59 -16.94 -16.31 18.13
C GLU A 59 -18.03 -17.37 18.29
N LYS A 60 -19.29 -16.92 18.32
CA LYS A 60 -20.45 -17.81 18.38
C LYS A 60 -21.20 -17.73 17.06
N ASP A 61 -21.67 -18.88 16.57
CA ASP A 61 -22.51 -19.04 15.37
C ASP A 61 -21.82 -18.72 14.01
N ILE A 62 -20.63 -18.12 14.03
CA ILE A 62 -19.74 -17.86 12.89
C ILE A 62 -18.30 -18.28 13.26
N PRO A 63 -17.37 -18.38 12.28
CA PRO A 63 -15.97 -18.68 12.56
C PRO A 63 -15.33 -17.73 13.54
N ASP A 64 -14.33 -18.26 14.24
CA ASP A 64 -13.45 -17.45 15.07
C ASP A 64 -12.82 -16.32 14.26
N LEU A 65 -12.70 -15.17 14.90
CA LEU A 65 -12.04 -14.01 14.32
C LEU A 65 -10.53 -14.19 14.35
N LEU A 66 -9.88 -13.95 13.22
CA LEU A 66 -8.44 -13.69 13.18
C LEU A 66 -8.19 -12.19 13.12
N VAL A 67 -7.27 -11.70 13.96
CA VAL A 67 -6.83 -10.30 13.98
C VAL A 67 -5.34 -10.27 13.70
N THR A 68 -4.95 -9.69 12.57
CA THR A 68 -3.57 -9.61 12.12
C THR A 68 -3.07 -8.17 12.20
N TYR A 69 -1.89 -8.01 12.80
CA TYR A 69 -1.23 -6.73 13.03
C TYR A 69 0.03 -6.61 12.20
N THR A 70 0.12 -5.55 11.40
CA THR A 70 1.33 -5.20 10.63
C THR A 70 1.94 -3.92 11.16
N PHE A 71 3.24 -3.94 11.46
CA PHE A 71 3.96 -2.84 12.11
C PHE A 71 5.43 -2.77 11.69
N SER A 72 6.03 -1.60 11.84
CA SER A 72 7.45 -1.36 11.55
C SER A 72 8.36 -2.16 12.48
N LYS A 73 9.45 -2.72 11.94
CA LYS A 73 10.47 -3.40 12.75
C LYS A 73 11.23 -2.46 13.69
N GLN A 74 11.50 -1.24 13.22
CA GLN A 74 12.39 -0.30 13.92
C GLN A 74 11.76 0.33 15.17
N ASP A 75 10.51 0.76 15.08
CA ASP A 75 9.85 1.56 16.12
C ASP A 75 8.49 1.00 16.58
N SER A 76 8.11 -0.16 16.04
CA SER A 76 6.85 -0.87 16.30
C SER A 76 5.59 -0.05 15.99
N LEU A 77 5.70 0.98 15.16
CA LEU A 77 4.54 1.76 14.73
C LEU A 77 3.59 0.91 13.89
N MET A 78 2.31 1.00 14.20
CA MET A 78 1.27 0.30 13.46
C MET A 78 1.12 0.83 12.05
N HIS A 79 0.86 -0.07 11.10
CA HIS A 79 0.51 0.27 9.71
C HIS A 79 -0.87 -0.24 9.33
N GLN A 80 -1.22 -1.44 9.78
CA GLN A 80 -2.49 -2.06 9.45
C GLN A 80 -2.96 -2.99 10.57
N ILE A 81 -4.28 -3.03 10.75
CA ILE A 81 -4.98 -4.08 11.48
C ILE A 81 -5.98 -4.70 10.50
N GLU A 82 -5.98 -6.01 10.41
CA GLU A 82 -6.94 -6.77 9.61
C GLU A 82 -7.74 -7.71 10.51
N TYR A 83 -9.06 -7.63 10.43
CA TYR A 83 -10.02 -8.47 11.12
C TYR A 83 -10.69 -9.37 10.09
N GLU A 84 -10.58 -10.68 10.25
CA GLU A 84 -11.13 -11.66 9.32
C GLU A 84 -12.05 -12.66 10.02
N TRP A 85 -13.31 -12.68 9.58
CA TRP A 85 -14.23 -13.78 9.82
C TRP A 85 -14.32 -14.54 8.51
N ASP A 86 -13.75 -15.73 8.47
CA ASP A 86 -13.63 -16.48 7.23
C ASP A 86 -13.73 -17.98 7.49
N MET A 87 -14.67 -18.63 6.83
CA MET A 87 -14.86 -20.08 6.95
C MET A 87 -13.62 -20.85 6.45
N THR A 88 -12.88 -20.32 5.47
CA THR A 88 -11.80 -21.08 4.81
C THR A 88 -10.60 -21.36 5.72
N TYR A 89 -10.43 -20.61 6.81
CA TYR A 89 -9.35 -20.85 7.78
C TYR A 89 -9.61 -22.05 8.70
N PHE A 90 -10.86 -22.48 8.83
CA PHE A 90 -11.25 -23.52 9.78
C PHE A 90 -11.98 -24.71 9.13
N GLU A 91 -12.36 -24.58 7.86
CA GLU A 91 -13.02 -25.64 7.09
C GLU A 91 -12.20 -26.04 5.85
N PRO A 92 -11.52 -27.19 5.88
CA PRO A 92 -10.63 -27.60 4.78
C PRO A 92 -11.33 -27.95 3.46
N ASN A 93 -12.67 -28.02 3.43
CA ASN A 93 -13.44 -28.48 2.27
C ASN A 93 -14.44 -27.45 1.71
N GLN A 94 -14.33 -26.17 2.11
CA GLN A 94 -15.06 -25.00 1.57
C GLN A 94 -16.47 -25.33 1.05
N LYS A 95 -17.32 -25.86 1.94
CA LYS A 95 -18.65 -26.35 1.59
C LYS A 95 -19.67 -25.22 1.53
N THR A 96 -20.75 -25.46 0.82
CA THR A 96 -21.97 -24.63 0.89
C THR A 96 -22.41 -24.46 2.34
N GLN A 97 -22.71 -23.23 2.74
CA GLN A 97 -23.10 -22.90 4.09
C GLN A 97 -24.63 -22.85 4.22
N PRO A 98 -25.21 -23.32 5.34
CA PRO A 98 -26.62 -23.15 5.62
C PRO A 98 -27.02 -21.67 5.69
N LEU A 99 -28.23 -21.35 5.23
CA LEU A 99 -28.78 -19.99 5.28
C LEU A 99 -28.75 -19.35 6.68
N LYS A 100 -28.83 -20.17 7.73
CA LYS A 100 -28.71 -19.70 9.13
C LYS A 100 -27.34 -19.08 9.40
N ILE A 101 -26.26 -19.70 8.93
CA ILE A 101 -24.88 -19.20 9.12
C ILE A 101 -24.68 -17.93 8.28
N GLN A 102 -25.16 -17.91 7.03
CA GLN A 102 -25.09 -16.73 6.18
C GLN A 102 -25.83 -15.52 6.77
N LYS A 103 -27.03 -15.74 7.33
CA LYS A 103 -27.75 -14.69 8.07
C LYS A 103 -26.97 -14.20 9.30
N ALA A 104 -26.24 -15.08 9.99
CA ALA A 104 -25.39 -14.68 11.11
C ALA A 104 -24.22 -13.80 10.65
N PHE A 105 -23.56 -14.15 9.53
CA PHE A 105 -22.56 -13.31 8.90
C PHE A 105 -23.12 -11.96 8.45
N ILE A 106 -24.25 -11.92 7.74
CA ILE A 106 -24.88 -10.67 7.30
C ILE A 106 -25.20 -9.79 8.51
N LYS A 107 -25.75 -10.38 9.58
CA LYS A 107 -26.00 -9.66 10.85
C LYS A 107 -24.70 -9.10 11.45
N LYS A 108 -23.63 -9.89 11.48
CA LYS A 108 -22.31 -9.44 11.96
C LYS A 108 -21.81 -8.26 11.12
N TYR A 109 -21.84 -8.35 9.80
CA TYR A 109 -21.43 -7.27 8.89
C TYR A 109 -22.21 -5.99 9.16
N LEU A 110 -23.55 -6.06 9.17
CA LEU A 110 -24.40 -4.89 9.38
C LEU A 110 -24.22 -4.29 10.79
N THR A 111 -23.93 -5.12 11.80
CA THR A 111 -23.61 -4.64 13.16
C THR A 111 -22.27 -3.88 13.17
N LEU A 112 -21.26 -4.38 12.46
CA LEU A 112 -19.96 -3.71 12.33
C LEU A 112 -20.10 -2.37 11.61
N VAL A 113 -20.85 -2.34 10.50
CA VAL A 113 -21.13 -1.09 9.76
C VAL A 113 -21.86 -0.09 10.64
N ASP A 114 -22.91 -0.49 11.38
CA ASP A 114 -23.61 0.42 12.29
C ASP A 114 -22.69 0.98 13.40
N GLN A 115 -21.81 0.15 13.96
CA GLN A 115 -20.82 0.58 14.96
C GLN A 115 -19.82 1.58 14.36
N LEU A 116 -19.31 1.30 13.15
CA LEU A 116 -18.36 2.17 12.46
C LEU A 116 -19.03 3.48 12.01
N ASP A 117 -20.26 3.42 11.51
CA ASP A 117 -21.04 4.60 11.11
C ASP A 117 -21.26 5.56 12.28
N LYS A 118 -21.61 5.01 13.46
CA LYS A 118 -21.76 5.80 14.69
C LYS A 118 -20.46 6.48 15.13
N LYS A 119 -19.30 5.90 14.80
CA LYS A 119 -17.99 6.38 15.21
C LYS A 119 -17.32 7.29 14.19
N LEU A 120 -17.48 7.00 12.90
CA LEU A 120 -16.72 7.60 11.79
C LEU A 120 -17.59 8.43 10.84
N GLY A 121 -18.91 8.46 11.05
CA GLY A 121 -19.87 9.01 10.09
C GLY A 121 -20.27 7.99 9.03
N LYS A 122 -21.17 8.38 8.12
CA LYS A 122 -21.73 7.49 7.10
C LYS A 122 -20.66 6.97 6.14
N SER A 123 -20.69 5.66 5.87
CA SER A 123 -19.82 5.02 4.90
C SER A 123 -20.09 5.44 3.45
N ASN A 124 -19.10 5.23 2.59
CA ASN A 124 -19.33 5.07 1.15
C ASN A 124 -19.62 3.60 0.85
N GLN A 125 -20.89 3.27 0.65
CA GLN A 125 -21.38 1.91 0.42
C GLN A 125 -21.33 1.54 -1.07
N ARG A 126 -20.92 0.30 -1.37
CA ARG A 126 -21.12 -0.36 -2.66
C ARG A 126 -21.67 -1.77 -2.47
N GLY A 127 -22.55 -2.18 -3.37
CA GLY A 127 -23.24 -3.47 -3.26
C GLY A 127 -24.36 -3.45 -2.20
N ASP A 128 -24.94 -4.62 -1.97
CA ASP A 128 -26.10 -4.79 -1.09
C ASP A 128 -26.19 -6.23 -0.56
N LEU A 129 -26.81 -6.40 0.61
CA LEU A 129 -26.99 -7.68 1.29
C LEU A 129 -28.47 -8.06 1.51
N SER A 130 -29.42 -7.38 0.87
CA SER A 130 -30.86 -7.58 1.14
C SER A 130 -31.46 -8.78 0.40
N ASP A 131 -30.98 -9.07 -0.81
CA ASP A 131 -31.51 -10.14 -1.67
C ASP A 131 -30.79 -11.47 -1.44
N LEU A 132 -31.28 -12.23 -0.46
CA LEU A 132 -30.72 -13.54 -0.10
C LEU A 132 -30.83 -14.59 -1.23
N THR A 133 -31.67 -14.37 -2.24
CA THR A 133 -31.80 -15.32 -3.36
C THR A 133 -30.53 -15.38 -4.23
N LYS A 134 -29.66 -14.38 -4.14
CA LYS A 134 -28.40 -14.31 -4.90
C LYS A 134 -27.29 -15.20 -4.35
N ILE A 135 -27.42 -15.70 -3.12
CA ILE A 135 -26.38 -16.49 -2.44
C ILE A 135 -26.01 -17.75 -3.23
N ASP A 136 -27.00 -18.42 -3.81
CA ASP A 136 -26.81 -19.65 -4.58
C ASP A 136 -26.61 -19.37 -6.09
N LEU A 137 -26.48 -18.09 -6.48
CA LEU A 137 -26.28 -17.66 -7.86
C LEU A 137 -24.84 -17.20 -8.11
N LYS A 138 -24.46 -17.18 -9.39
CA LYS A 138 -23.17 -16.67 -9.84
C LYS A 138 -22.93 -15.25 -9.33
N GLY A 139 -21.79 -15.04 -8.67
CA GLY A 139 -21.40 -13.75 -8.07
C GLY A 139 -21.82 -13.57 -6.61
N GLY A 140 -22.75 -14.39 -6.11
CA GLY A 140 -23.17 -14.37 -4.71
C GLY A 140 -23.74 -13.03 -4.26
N LEU A 141 -23.64 -12.78 -2.96
CA LEU A 141 -24.02 -11.54 -2.32
C LEU A 141 -22.76 -10.85 -1.77
N SER A 142 -22.56 -9.58 -2.12
CA SER A 142 -21.38 -8.83 -1.67
C SER A 142 -21.72 -7.39 -1.37
N ARG A 143 -21.07 -6.85 -0.35
CA ARG A 143 -21.12 -5.44 0.02
C ARG A 143 -19.77 -5.00 0.57
N SER A 144 -19.42 -3.76 0.26
CA SER A 144 -18.29 -3.06 0.86
C SER A 144 -18.72 -1.70 1.39
N ASP A 145 -18.10 -1.28 2.48
CA ASP A 145 -18.25 0.05 3.07
C ASP A 145 -16.86 0.60 3.39
N SER A 146 -16.62 1.87 3.05
CA SER A 146 -15.34 2.54 3.34
C SER A 146 -15.54 3.87 4.05
N TRP A 147 -14.60 4.20 4.93
CA TRP A 147 -14.50 5.48 5.64
C TRP A 147 -13.08 6.03 5.52
N ILE A 148 -12.98 7.34 5.35
CA ILE A 148 -11.74 8.11 5.45
C ILE A 148 -11.97 9.12 6.58
N PRO A 149 -11.86 8.69 7.86
CA PRO A 149 -12.16 9.56 8.99
C PRO A 149 -11.20 10.75 9.13
N ASN A 150 -10.02 10.66 8.50
CA ASN A 150 -9.01 11.73 8.41
C ASN A 150 -8.03 11.43 7.26
N ASP A 151 -7.06 12.31 7.06
CA ASP A 151 -6.02 12.26 6.02
C ASP A 151 -4.97 11.16 6.21
N THR A 152 -5.02 10.41 7.31
CA THR A 152 -3.99 9.41 7.66
C THR A 152 -4.49 7.99 7.75
N THR A 153 -5.80 7.77 7.82
CA THR A 153 -6.40 6.47 8.13
C THR A 153 -7.53 6.16 7.16
N GLU A 154 -7.50 4.97 6.60
CA GLU A 154 -8.58 4.39 5.81
C GLU A 154 -9.15 3.18 6.58
N VAL A 155 -10.46 3.11 6.63
CA VAL A 155 -11.19 1.95 7.16
C VAL A 155 -12.03 1.38 6.03
N HIS A 156 -11.90 0.09 5.77
CA HIS A 156 -12.65 -0.59 4.71
C HIS A 156 -13.13 -1.94 5.21
N ILE A 157 -14.41 -2.22 5.06
CA ILE A 157 -15.00 -3.51 5.32
C ILE A 157 -15.59 -4.07 4.02
N TYR A 158 -15.38 -5.35 3.80
CA TYR A 158 -15.88 -6.08 2.64
C TYR A 158 -16.47 -7.41 3.08
N SER A 159 -17.51 -7.84 2.38
CA SER A 159 -18.13 -9.15 2.54
C SER A 159 -18.42 -9.82 1.21
N ILE A 160 -18.34 -11.15 1.23
CA ILE A 160 -18.86 -12.03 0.19
C ILE A 160 -19.52 -13.25 0.83
N PHE A 161 -20.73 -13.55 0.36
CA PHE A 161 -21.51 -14.72 0.74
C PHE A 161 -21.99 -15.43 -0.53
N SER A 162 -21.36 -16.54 -0.87
CA SER A 162 -21.66 -17.35 -2.04
C SER A 162 -21.63 -18.84 -1.68
N ASN A 163 -22.66 -19.56 -2.09
CA ASN A 163 -22.70 -21.02 -2.14
C ASN A 163 -22.42 -21.55 -3.55
N TYR A 164 -22.30 -20.67 -4.54
CA TYR A 164 -22.10 -21.06 -5.92
C TYR A 164 -20.61 -21.35 -6.19
N PRO A 165 -20.21 -22.60 -6.48
CA PRO A 165 -18.88 -22.88 -7.00
C PRO A 165 -18.79 -22.36 -8.44
N GLU A 166 -17.78 -21.55 -8.74
CA GLU A 166 -17.56 -21.00 -10.09
C GLU A 166 -16.32 -21.63 -10.73
N GLU A 167 -16.43 -22.10 -11.96
CA GLU A 167 -15.29 -22.54 -12.77
C GLU A 167 -15.00 -21.48 -13.84
N LYS A 168 -13.77 -20.95 -13.85
CA LYS A 168 -13.25 -20.03 -14.87
C LYS A 168 -11.96 -20.59 -15.46
N GLY A 169 -12.07 -21.29 -16.59
CA GLY A 169 -10.94 -22.03 -17.15
C GLY A 169 -10.49 -23.11 -16.17
N ASP A 170 -9.20 -23.15 -15.84
CA ASP A 170 -8.64 -24.10 -14.86
C ASP A 170 -8.80 -23.65 -13.40
N VAL A 171 -9.42 -22.49 -13.14
CA VAL A 171 -9.62 -21.96 -11.80
C VAL A 171 -11.00 -22.33 -11.30
N LYS A 172 -11.04 -23.12 -10.22
CA LYS A 172 -12.25 -23.35 -9.43
C LYS A 172 -12.28 -22.36 -8.25
N ILE A 173 -13.34 -21.59 -8.16
CA ILE A 173 -13.66 -20.69 -7.07
C ILE A 173 -14.69 -21.39 -6.20
N ASP A 174 -14.29 -21.79 -5.01
CA ASP A 174 -15.16 -22.46 -4.07
C ASP A 174 -16.13 -21.48 -3.37
N PRO A 175 -17.22 -21.99 -2.76
CA PRO A 175 -18.10 -21.21 -1.89
C PRO A 175 -17.34 -20.37 -0.86
N ALA A 176 -17.71 -19.10 -0.73
CA ALA A 176 -17.02 -18.14 0.12
C ALA A 176 -18.01 -17.45 1.07
N ASN A 177 -17.71 -17.47 2.36
CA ASN A 177 -18.46 -16.75 3.39
C ASN A 177 -17.45 -16.03 4.28
N ARG A 178 -17.22 -14.75 3.96
CA ARG A 178 -16.14 -13.97 4.54
C ARG A 178 -16.58 -12.55 4.83
N ILE A 179 -16.09 -12.02 5.96
CA ILE A 179 -16.04 -10.58 6.24
C ILE A 179 -14.58 -10.23 6.51
N ARG A 180 -14.06 -9.22 5.83
CA ARG A 180 -12.76 -8.64 6.09
C ARG A 180 -12.92 -7.16 6.42
N LEU A 181 -12.41 -6.74 7.56
CA LEU A 181 -12.31 -5.34 7.96
C LEU A 181 -10.84 -4.98 8.07
N SER A 182 -10.40 -4.01 7.28
CA SER A 182 -9.06 -3.46 7.31
C SER A 182 -9.07 -2.03 7.83
N ILE A 183 -8.13 -1.73 8.72
CA ILE A 183 -7.84 -0.40 9.23
C ILE A 183 -6.38 -0.16 8.90
N SER A 184 -6.12 0.75 7.96
CA SER A 184 -4.77 0.96 7.41
C SER A 184 -4.40 2.42 7.43
N LYS A 185 -3.10 2.69 7.59
CA LYS A 185 -2.56 3.99 7.24
C LYS A 185 -2.86 4.24 5.77
N MET A 186 -3.44 5.40 5.46
CA MET A 186 -3.51 5.82 4.08
C MET A 186 -2.09 5.80 3.53
N LYS A 187 -1.91 5.13 2.38
CA LYS A 187 -0.70 5.35 1.60
C LYS A 187 -0.68 6.85 1.34
N LYS A 188 0.34 7.57 1.85
CA LYS A 188 0.56 8.94 1.44
C LYS A 188 0.49 8.91 -0.08
N GLN A 189 -0.43 9.66 -0.68
CA GLN A 189 -0.32 9.88 -2.11
C GLN A 189 1.11 10.37 -2.33
N PRO A 190 1.88 9.73 -3.22
CA PRO A 190 3.17 10.29 -3.59
C PRO A 190 2.90 11.76 -3.96
N PRO A 191 3.75 12.70 -3.52
CA PRO A 191 3.51 14.11 -3.78
C PRO A 191 3.19 14.32 -5.26
N GLU A 192 2.23 15.18 -5.57
CA GLU A 192 1.90 15.45 -6.95
C GLU A 192 3.10 16.08 -7.67
N LEU A 193 3.40 15.60 -8.88
CA LEU A 193 4.47 16.15 -9.71
C LEU A 193 4.06 17.53 -10.22
N SER A 194 4.65 18.59 -9.65
CA SER A 194 4.41 19.96 -10.09
C SER A 194 5.08 20.23 -11.44
N GLU A 195 4.31 20.66 -12.44
CA GLU A 195 4.84 21.13 -13.74
C GLU A 195 5.92 22.21 -13.56
N LYS A 196 5.74 23.10 -12.58
CA LYS A 196 6.73 24.14 -12.25
C LYS A 196 8.05 23.54 -11.77
N ALA A 197 8.00 22.50 -10.95
CA ALA A 197 9.20 21.82 -10.45
C ALA A 197 9.92 21.09 -11.59
N ILE A 198 9.17 20.45 -12.51
CA ILE A 198 9.73 19.80 -13.70
C ILE A 198 10.44 20.82 -14.58
N MET A 199 9.81 21.95 -14.89
CA MET A 199 10.43 23.01 -15.71
C MET A 199 11.69 23.58 -15.06
N ALA A 200 11.69 23.78 -13.75
CA ALA A 200 12.87 24.27 -13.03
C ALA A 200 14.01 23.25 -13.03
N ALA A 201 13.72 21.96 -12.80
CA ALA A 201 14.68 20.88 -12.87
C ALA A 201 15.26 20.71 -14.28
N GLN A 202 14.42 20.75 -15.31
CA GLN A 202 14.84 20.71 -16.72
C GLN A 202 15.78 21.88 -17.03
N LYS A 203 15.41 23.11 -16.64
CA LYS A 203 16.27 24.29 -16.84
C LYS A 203 17.63 24.12 -16.17
N ASN A 204 17.67 23.59 -14.94
CA ASN A 204 18.94 23.33 -14.25
C ASN A 204 19.78 22.27 -14.96
N TYR A 205 19.14 21.21 -15.47
CA TYR A 205 19.83 20.19 -16.27
C TYR A 205 20.39 20.74 -17.57
N ASP A 206 19.63 21.56 -18.30
CA ASP A 206 20.08 22.18 -19.55
C ASP A 206 21.32 23.05 -19.31
N GLN A 207 21.31 23.86 -18.26
CA GLN A 207 22.47 24.67 -17.88
C GLN A 207 23.67 23.80 -17.48
N PHE A 208 23.45 22.74 -16.70
CA PHE A 208 24.50 21.78 -16.36
C PHE A 208 25.13 21.17 -17.61
N ILE A 209 24.33 20.74 -18.59
CA ILE A 209 24.81 20.17 -19.85
C ILE A 209 25.62 21.18 -20.67
N ILE A 210 25.20 22.44 -20.74
CA ILE A 210 25.96 23.51 -21.41
C ILE A 210 27.36 23.61 -20.79
N LYS A 211 27.45 23.65 -19.46
CA LYS A 211 28.72 23.71 -18.73
C LYS A 211 29.57 22.45 -18.91
N LEU A 212 28.95 21.27 -18.83
CA LEU A 212 29.60 19.98 -19.06
C LEU A 212 30.28 19.93 -20.44
N ARG A 213 29.55 20.35 -21.48
CA ARG A 213 30.06 20.38 -22.87
C ARG A 213 31.19 21.38 -23.04
N ALA A 214 31.07 22.56 -22.42
CA ALA A 214 32.12 23.58 -22.39
C ALA A 214 33.38 23.14 -21.61
N GLY A 215 33.31 22.04 -20.83
CA GLY A 215 34.41 21.64 -19.95
C GLY A 215 34.54 22.53 -18.70
N ASP A 216 33.49 23.28 -18.36
CA ASP A 216 33.45 24.21 -17.23
C ASP A 216 33.00 23.47 -15.96
N LEU A 217 33.92 22.79 -15.29
CA LEU A 217 33.64 22.03 -14.07
C LEU A 217 33.06 22.91 -12.94
N GLU A 218 33.70 24.05 -12.67
CA GLU A 218 33.26 24.94 -11.60
C GLU A 218 31.89 25.56 -11.91
N GLY A 219 31.62 25.92 -13.16
CA GLY A 219 30.30 26.33 -13.59
C GLY A 219 29.26 25.20 -13.50
N ALA A 220 29.63 23.96 -13.81
CA ALA A 220 28.73 22.82 -13.72
C ALA A 220 28.34 22.51 -12.26
N LYS A 221 29.27 22.67 -11.31
CA LYS A 221 28.99 22.49 -9.86
C LYS A 221 27.87 23.41 -9.37
N ALA A 222 27.62 24.56 -9.99
CA ALA A 222 26.54 25.47 -9.59
C ALA A 222 25.14 24.84 -9.69
N TYR A 223 24.97 23.80 -10.52
CA TYR A 223 23.69 23.12 -10.76
C TYR A 223 23.57 21.77 -10.03
N VAL A 224 24.60 21.41 -9.26
CA VAL A 224 24.68 20.17 -8.48
C VAL A 224 24.41 20.45 -7.01
N SER A 225 23.64 19.58 -6.38
CA SER A 225 23.27 19.65 -4.97
C SER A 225 24.50 19.70 -4.08
N ASN A 226 24.44 20.51 -3.02
CA ASN A 226 25.53 20.62 -2.04
C ASN A 226 25.89 19.27 -1.40
N LEU A 227 24.95 18.31 -1.38
CA LEU A 227 25.16 16.96 -0.84
C LEU A 227 26.17 16.13 -1.65
N ILE A 228 26.25 16.35 -2.96
CA ILE A 228 27.13 15.60 -3.86
C ILE A 228 28.12 16.48 -4.63
N LYS A 229 28.09 17.80 -4.42
CA LYS A 229 28.93 18.78 -5.12
C LYS A 229 30.43 18.47 -5.02
N SER A 230 30.90 17.98 -3.87
CA SER A 230 32.29 17.55 -3.68
C SER A 230 32.65 16.24 -4.40
N GLN A 231 31.64 15.42 -4.72
CA GLN A 231 31.81 14.15 -5.44
C GLN A 231 31.93 14.35 -6.95
N LEU A 232 31.53 15.51 -7.49
CA LEU A 232 31.79 15.91 -8.86
C LEU A 232 33.25 16.36 -9.02
N THR A 233 34.15 15.38 -8.94
CA THR A 233 35.59 15.54 -9.19
C THR A 233 35.86 15.69 -10.69
N GLU A 234 37.05 16.16 -11.06
CA GLU A 234 37.46 16.27 -12.47
C GLU A 234 37.37 14.93 -13.22
N ALA A 235 37.76 13.84 -12.56
CA ALA A 235 37.63 12.49 -13.13
C ALA A 235 36.17 12.11 -13.39
N ALA A 236 35.29 12.30 -12.41
CA ALA A 236 33.85 12.01 -12.56
C ALA A 236 33.19 12.89 -13.63
N PHE A 237 33.58 14.17 -13.69
CA PHE A 237 33.09 15.13 -14.67
C PHE A 237 33.51 14.74 -16.10
N ASN A 238 34.77 14.36 -16.30
CA ASN A 238 35.26 13.93 -17.61
C ASN A 238 34.63 12.60 -18.06
N LEU A 239 34.42 11.65 -17.14
CA LEU A 239 33.68 10.42 -17.42
C LEU A 239 32.24 10.72 -17.86
N LEU A 240 31.54 11.59 -17.13
CA LEU A 240 30.19 11.97 -17.46
C LEU A 240 30.12 12.68 -18.82
N LYS A 241 31.06 13.61 -19.09
CA LYS A 241 31.18 14.31 -20.36
C LYS A 241 31.37 13.34 -21.53
N ALA A 242 32.21 12.33 -21.36
CA ALA A 242 32.45 11.30 -22.38
C ALA A 242 31.24 10.36 -22.59
N SER A 243 30.40 10.20 -21.57
CA SER A 243 29.26 9.27 -21.59
C SER A 243 27.98 9.89 -22.17
N ILE A 244 27.96 11.19 -22.43
CA ILE A 244 26.78 11.92 -22.93
C ILE A 244 27.05 12.41 -24.35
N LYS A 245 26.18 12.04 -25.28
CA LYS A 245 26.32 12.43 -26.68
C LYS A 245 25.99 13.92 -26.91
N PRO A 246 26.54 14.55 -27.96
CA PRO A 246 26.09 15.86 -28.39
C PRO A 246 24.64 15.80 -28.89
N GLY A 247 23.86 16.86 -28.69
CA GLY A 247 22.45 16.94 -29.08
C GLY A 247 21.55 17.62 -28.04
N GLY A 248 20.31 17.90 -28.40
CA GLY A 248 19.29 18.33 -27.45
C GLY A 248 18.60 17.15 -26.77
N PHE A 249 17.76 17.45 -25.78
CA PHE A 249 17.07 16.47 -24.95
C PHE A 249 15.60 16.80 -24.81
N LYS A 250 14.78 15.74 -24.78
CA LYS A 250 13.36 15.79 -24.44
C LYS A 250 13.07 14.94 -23.21
N ILE A 251 12.08 15.33 -22.42
CA ILE A 251 11.59 14.52 -21.30
C ILE A 251 10.90 13.29 -21.88
N TYR A 252 11.40 12.10 -21.53
CA TYR A 252 10.80 10.83 -21.89
C TYR A 252 9.90 10.30 -20.78
N TYR A 253 10.37 10.40 -19.53
CA TYR A 253 9.64 9.91 -18.36
C TYR A 253 9.98 10.75 -17.13
N GLN A 254 9.00 10.92 -16.24
CA GLN A 254 9.17 11.64 -14.99
C GLN A 254 8.39 10.97 -13.86
N THR A 255 8.97 10.95 -12.66
CA THR A 255 8.34 10.38 -11.46
C THR A 255 8.92 10.98 -10.18
N LEU A 256 8.28 10.76 -9.04
CA LEU A 256 8.91 10.93 -7.73
C LEU A 256 9.40 9.58 -7.22
N GLN A 257 10.62 9.55 -6.71
CA GLN A 257 11.21 8.38 -6.08
C GLN A 257 11.53 8.71 -4.61
N GLU A 258 10.93 7.95 -3.68
CA GLU A 258 11.27 8.04 -2.27
C GLU A 258 12.55 7.23 -1.99
N ILE A 259 13.53 7.85 -1.34
CA ILE A 259 14.76 7.22 -0.87
C ILE A 259 14.96 7.68 0.57
N ASN A 260 14.96 6.74 1.53
CA ASN A 260 15.12 7.01 2.96
C ASN A 260 14.17 8.09 3.51
N GLY A 261 12.89 8.06 3.12
CA GLY A 261 11.88 9.03 3.55
C GLY A 261 11.97 10.41 2.89
N THR A 262 12.88 10.60 1.93
CA THR A 262 12.98 11.83 1.13
C THR A 262 12.54 11.56 -0.30
N ASN A 263 11.65 12.41 -0.84
CA ASN A 263 11.21 12.33 -2.23
C ASN A 263 12.15 13.12 -3.14
N TYR A 264 12.58 12.47 -4.22
CA TYR A 264 13.40 13.06 -5.27
C TYR A 264 12.62 13.08 -6.58
N LEU A 265 12.72 14.18 -7.31
CA LEU A 265 12.21 14.24 -8.68
C LEU A 265 13.17 13.47 -9.57
N VAL A 266 12.64 12.50 -10.32
CA VAL A 266 13.39 11.73 -11.29
C VAL A 266 12.89 12.10 -12.68
N ILE A 267 13.80 12.55 -13.55
CA ILE A 267 13.52 12.76 -14.97
C ILE A 267 14.45 11.87 -15.78
N GLN A 268 13.88 11.15 -16.74
CA GLN A 268 14.63 10.46 -17.78
C GLN A 268 14.56 11.31 -19.06
N PHE A 269 15.73 11.80 -19.49
CA PHE A 269 15.87 12.54 -20.72
C PHE A 269 16.25 11.59 -21.85
N ALA A 270 15.51 11.64 -22.95
CA ALA A 270 15.91 11.04 -24.22
C ALA A 270 16.55 12.12 -25.10
N TYR A 271 17.41 11.71 -26.03
CA TYR A 271 17.89 12.63 -27.07
C TYR A 271 16.71 13.04 -27.97
N ASP A 272 16.75 14.26 -28.50
CA ASP A 272 15.63 14.80 -29.29
C ASP A 272 15.27 13.93 -30.50
N ASP A 273 16.29 13.40 -31.17
CA ASP A 273 16.22 12.52 -32.33
C ASP A 273 15.90 11.06 -31.97
N ALA A 274 15.78 10.72 -30.69
CA ALA A 274 15.48 9.37 -30.27
C ALA A 274 14.05 8.95 -30.69
N PRO A 275 13.86 7.67 -31.05
CA PRO A 275 12.54 7.12 -31.35
C PRO A 275 11.62 7.18 -30.11
N GLU A 276 10.32 6.96 -30.31
CA GLU A 276 9.31 6.98 -29.24
C GLU A 276 9.68 6.05 -28.07
N ARG A 277 10.36 4.94 -28.34
CA ARG A 277 10.96 4.06 -27.34
C ARG A 277 12.49 4.18 -27.40
N PRO A 278 13.11 5.11 -26.65
CA PRO A 278 14.55 5.31 -26.68
C PRO A 278 15.28 4.09 -26.11
N LYS A 279 16.37 3.68 -26.77
CA LYS A 279 17.29 2.64 -26.25
C LYS A 279 18.31 3.20 -25.25
N GLU A 280 18.47 4.52 -25.24
CA GLU A 280 19.40 5.23 -24.37
C GLU A 280 18.68 6.44 -23.78
N VAL A 281 18.79 6.59 -22.46
CA VAL A 281 18.24 7.72 -21.71
C VAL A 281 19.24 8.18 -20.66
N ILE A 282 19.14 9.42 -20.22
CA ILE A 282 19.88 9.95 -19.09
C ILE A 282 18.91 10.10 -17.93
N LYS A 283 19.05 9.25 -16.91
CA LYS A 283 18.28 9.36 -15.67
C LYS A 283 18.94 10.41 -14.78
N VAL A 284 18.18 11.40 -14.36
CA VAL A 284 18.62 12.48 -13.48
C VAL A 284 17.71 12.54 -12.26
N LEU A 285 18.31 12.65 -11.08
CA LEU A 285 17.63 12.86 -9.82
C LEU A 285 17.85 14.30 -9.37
N PHE A 286 16.78 14.93 -8.89
CA PHE A 286 16.80 16.30 -8.39
C PHE A 286 16.30 16.34 -6.94
N ASP A 287 16.93 17.19 -6.13
CA ASP A 287 16.46 17.48 -4.78
C ASP A 287 15.30 18.49 -4.77
N LYS A 288 14.85 18.88 -3.57
CA LYS A 288 13.73 19.80 -3.38
C LYS A 288 14.01 21.21 -3.90
N GLU A 289 15.28 21.60 -4.00
CA GLU A 289 15.76 22.83 -4.64
C GLU A 289 15.93 22.68 -6.17
N HIS A 290 15.59 21.52 -6.72
CA HIS A 290 15.67 21.18 -8.14
C HIS A 290 17.12 21.15 -8.66
N THR A 291 18.09 20.96 -7.76
CA THR A 291 19.49 20.77 -8.13
C THR A 291 19.81 19.29 -8.27
N ILE A 292 20.81 18.98 -9.09
CA ILE A 292 21.09 17.61 -9.46
C ILE A 292 21.75 16.87 -8.30
N ILE A 293 21.16 15.75 -7.87
CA ILE A 293 21.70 14.86 -6.84
C ILE A 293 22.10 13.49 -7.39
N GLY A 294 21.87 13.23 -8.67
CA GLY A 294 22.38 12.05 -9.36
C GLY A 294 22.19 12.14 -10.87
N ILE A 295 23.16 11.66 -11.63
CA ILE A 295 23.09 11.54 -13.09
C ILE A 295 23.59 10.16 -13.47
N GLN A 296 22.81 9.47 -14.31
CA GLN A 296 23.15 8.14 -14.78
C GLN A 296 22.71 7.98 -16.24
N PRO A 297 23.67 7.99 -17.19
CA PRO A 297 23.42 7.49 -18.54
C PRO A 297 23.06 6.00 -18.48
N LEU A 298 21.98 5.61 -19.16
CA LEU A 298 21.46 4.25 -19.19
C LEU A 298 21.29 3.80 -20.63
N VAL A 299 21.72 2.56 -20.91
CA VAL A 299 21.48 1.88 -22.19
C VAL A 299 20.65 0.63 -21.91
N TRP A 300 19.46 0.56 -22.48
CA TRP A 300 18.61 -0.61 -22.38
C TRP A 300 19.01 -1.63 -23.44
N LYS A 301 19.40 -2.82 -22.98
CA LYS A 301 19.60 -3.96 -23.87
C LYS A 301 18.24 -4.60 -24.14
N GLU A 302 17.94 -4.86 -25.40
CA GLU A 302 16.81 -5.74 -25.74
C GLU A 302 17.06 -7.11 -25.09
N LYS A 303 16.06 -7.64 -24.39
CA LYS A 303 16.09 -9.05 -23.97
C LYS A 303 16.09 -9.87 -25.27
N THR A 304 17.20 -10.56 -25.50
CA THR A 304 17.32 -11.61 -26.51
C THR A 304 16.54 -12.84 -26.08
#